data_AF-A0A8T4DB22-F1
#
_entry.id   AF-A0A8T4DB22-F1
#
_cell.length_a   1.000
_cell.length_b   1.000
_cell.length_c   1.000
_cell.angle_alpha   90.00
_cell.angle_beta   90.00
_cell.angle_gamma   90.00
#
_symmetry.space_group_name_H-M   'P 1'
#
loop_
_entity.id
_entity.type
_entity.pdbx_description
1 polymer ?
#
loop_
_entity_poly.entity_id
_entity_poly.type
_entity_poly.pdbx_seq_one_letter_code
_entity_poly.pdbx_strand_id
1 'polypeptide(L)'
;MGRVLVIGGGIAGIQAALDLGDRGHEVYLVEKKPSIGGRMAQLDKTFPTNDCSICILAPKMLECFGHPNVTVITNAEVMGLEGAAGNFTARIVKKPRYVDEYKCTGCGRCVLACRLKARYPDEFNMNLGKRPAISLYFIQAVPRVAIIDDEHCLMLTKGKCGKSPPCVEACGPDAIDFEQQPEELELDVDAIIVATGYDFADPTQFKEYG
;
A
#
# COMPACT_ATOMS: atom_id res chain seq x y z
N MET A 1 -13.78 -21.44 -13.89
CA MET A 1 -12.98 -20.32 -13.37
C MET A 1 -13.81 -19.61 -12.33
N GLY A 2 -13.17 -19.14 -11.26
CA GLY A 2 -13.85 -18.51 -10.13
C GLY A 2 -13.10 -17.27 -9.66
N ARG A 3 -13.78 -16.44 -8.86
CA ARG A 3 -13.28 -15.18 -8.31
C ARG A 3 -12.71 -15.41 -6.93
N VAL A 4 -11.49 -14.96 -6.67
CA VAL A 4 -10.80 -15.17 -5.39
C VAL A 4 -10.38 -13.84 -4.80
N LEU A 5 -10.70 -13.62 -3.52
CA LEU A 5 -10.17 -12.51 -2.74
C LEU A 5 -8.93 -12.94 -1.96
N VAL A 6 -7.83 -12.21 -2.13
CA VAL A 6 -6.62 -12.35 -1.32
C VAL A 6 -6.49 -11.12 -0.42
N ILE A 7 -6.46 -11.34 0.90
CA ILE A 7 -6.38 -10.28 1.91
C ILE A 7 -4.94 -10.20 2.43
N GLY A 8 -4.20 -9.16 2.03
CA GLY A 8 -2.81 -8.91 2.40
C GLY A 8 -1.84 -9.12 1.23
N GLY A 9 -1.13 -8.07 0.85
CA GLY A 9 -0.16 -8.01 -0.24
C GLY A 9 1.28 -8.28 0.17
N GLY A 10 1.52 -9.10 1.20
CA GLY A 10 2.85 -9.64 1.48
C GLY A 10 3.27 -10.73 0.47
N ILE A 11 4.48 -11.28 0.60
CA ILE A 11 4.98 -12.33 -0.30
C ILE A 11 4.02 -13.53 -0.43
N ALA A 12 3.36 -13.92 0.67
CA ALA A 12 2.38 -15.02 0.66
C ALA A 12 1.15 -14.69 -0.19
N GLY A 13 0.57 -13.50 -0.03
CA GLY A 13 -0.59 -13.07 -0.80
C GLY A 13 -0.26 -12.80 -2.27
N ILE A 14 0.89 -12.18 -2.54
CA ILE A 14 1.41 -11.98 -3.90
C ILE A 14 1.56 -13.32 -4.61
N GLN A 15 2.17 -14.32 -3.96
CA GLN A 15 2.34 -15.64 -4.58
C GLN A 15 1.00 -16.33 -4.82
N ALA A 16 0.07 -16.28 -3.85
CA ALA A 16 -1.26 -16.86 -4.02
C ALA A 16 -2.02 -16.21 -5.19
N ALA A 17 -1.92 -14.88 -5.34
CA ALA A 17 -2.58 -14.16 -6.41
C ALA A 17 -2.00 -14.51 -7.79
N LEU A 18 -0.68 -14.59 -7.92
CA LEU A 18 -0.01 -15.03 -9.14
C LEU A 18 -0.40 -16.46 -9.51
N ASP A 19 -0.30 -17.40 -8.58
CA ASP A 19 -0.59 -18.82 -8.82
C ASP A 19 -2.05 -19.05 -9.25
N LEU A 20 -2.99 -18.28 -8.71
CA LEU A 20 -4.40 -18.33 -9.07
C LEU A 20 -4.66 -17.62 -10.40
N GLY A 21 -4.03 -16.46 -10.62
CA GLY A 21 -4.11 -15.70 -11.86
C GLY A 21 -3.61 -16.50 -13.06
N ASP A 22 -2.47 -17.18 -12.94
CA ASP A 22 -1.87 -18.05 -13.96
C ASP A 22 -2.78 -19.24 -14.30
N ARG A 23 -3.58 -19.70 -13.33
CA ARG A 23 -4.61 -20.75 -13.53
C ARG A 23 -5.91 -20.21 -14.10
N GLY A 24 -5.98 -18.91 -14.42
CA GLY A 24 -7.14 -18.27 -15.04
C GLY A 24 -8.24 -17.87 -14.05
N HIS A 25 -7.98 -17.87 -12.74
CA HIS A 25 -8.92 -17.30 -11.79
C HIS A 25 -8.83 -15.77 -11.80
N GLU A 26 -9.97 -15.11 -11.67
CA GLU A 26 -10.01 -13.67 -11.43
C GLU A 26 -9.68 -13.43 -9.96
N VAL A 27 -8.64 -12.66 -9.69
CA VAL A 27 -8.13 -12.43 -8.34
C VAL A 27 -8.21 -10.96 -7.98
N TYR A 28 -8.77 -10.68 -6.81
CA TYR A 28 -8.70 -9.38 -6.17
C TYR A 28 -7.70 -9.47 -5.02
N LEU A 29 -6.60 -8.72 -5.09
CA LEU A 29 -5.62 -8.63 -4.01
C LEU A 29 -5.77 -7.30 -3.28
N VAL A 30 -6.26 -7.34 -2.05
CA VAL A 30 -6.50 -6.15 -1.21
C VAL A 30 -5.34 -5.97 -0.24
N GLU A 31 -4.72 -4.79 -0.25
CA GLU A 31 -3.61 -4.42 0.62
C GLU A 31 -3.92 -3.13 1.40
N LYS A 32 -3.79 -3.24 2.72
CA LYS A 32 -4.07 -2.16 3.68
C LYS A 32 -3.16 -0.95 3.50
N LYS A 33 -1.89 -1.18 3.20
CA LYS A 33 -0.89 -0.14 3.03
C LYS A 33 -0.88 0.39 1.58
N PRO A 34 -0.18 1.51 1.32
CA PRO A 34 -0.16 2.13 0.00
C PRO A 34 0.62 1.33 -1.06
N SER A 35 1.26 0.23 -0.67
CA SER A 35 2.04 -0.66 -1.54
C SER A 35 1.96 -2.09 -1.07
N ILE A 36 2.03 -3.03 -2.01
CA ILE A 36 2.31 -4.45 -1.74
C ILE A 36 3.81 -4.63 -1.39
N GLY A 37 4.15 -5.81 -0.88
CA GLY A 37 5.51 -6.23 -0.50
C GLY A 37 5.59 -6.75 0.95
N GLY A 38 4.80 -6.17 1.86
CA GLY A 38 4.74 -6.56 3.27
C GLY A 38 6.09 -6.42 4.01
N ARG A 39 6.27 -7.19 5.09
CA ARG A 39 7.49 -7.17 5.93
C ARG A 39 8.76 -7.52 5.15
N MET A 40 8.64 -8.37 4.12
CA MET A 40 9.76 -8.76 3.29
C MET A 40 10.40 -7.56 2.58
N ALA A 41 9.62 -6.54 2.21
CA ALA A 41 10.15 -5.31 1.60
C ALA A 41 11.02 -4.48 2.57
N GLN A 42 10.89 -4.69 3.89
CA GLN A 42 11.69 -4.01 4.91
C GLN A 42 13.03 -4.70 5.16
N LEU A 43 13.21 -5.95 4.71
CA LEU A 43 14.43 -6.71 4.92
C LEU A 43 15.52 -6.29 3.92
N ASP A 44 16.77 -6.24 4.37
CA ASP A 44 17.91 -6.07 3.47
C ASP A 44 18.21 -7.38 2.72
N LYS A 45 18.44 -8.47 3.48
CA LYS A 45 18.78 -9.80 2.98
C LYS A 45 17.83 -10.88 3.48
N THR A 46 17.77 -12.00 2.75
CA THR A 46 17.02 -13.20 3.14
C THR A 46 17.94 -14.40 3.31
N PHE A 47 17.90 -15.04 4.47
CA PHE A 47 18.58 -16.32 4.71
C PHE A 47 17.85 -17.47 3.99
N PRO A 48 18.52 -18.60 3.68
CA PRO A 48 19.94 -18.89 3.90
C PRO A 48 20.87 -18.37 2.80
N THR A 49 20.34 -17.90 1.67
CA THR A 49 21.13 -17.53 0.49
C THR A 49 21.80 -16.16 0.61
N ASN A 50 21.33 -15.31 1.53
CA ASN A 50 21.74 -13.91 1.68
C ASN A 50 21.51 -13.07 0.41
N ASP A 51 20.51 -13.45 -0.38
CA ASP A 51 20.03 -12.64 -1.48
C ASP A 51 19.42 -11.35 -0.94
N CYS A 52 19.50 -10.27 -1.72
CA CYS A 52 18.78 -9.06 -1.37
C CYS A 52 17.27 -9.31 -1.46
N SER A 53 16.53 -8.96 -0.41
CA SER A 53 15.11 -9.24 -0.32
C SER A 53 14.31 -8.62 -1.48
N ILE A 54 14.65 -7.37 -1.83
CA ILE A 54 13.98 -6.67 -2.92
C ILE A 54 14.28 -7.29 -4.29
N CYS A 55 15.44 -7.94 -4.47
CA CYS A 55 15.80 -8.58 -5.74
C CYS A 55 14.88 -9.75 -6.08
N ILE A 56 14.36 -10.45 -5.08
CA ILE A 56 13.43 -11.57 -5.27
C ILE A 56 11.96 -11.12 -5.18
N LEU A 57 11.68 -10.07 -4.39
CA LEU A 57 10.32 -9.60 -4.16
C LEU A 57 9.81 -8.63 -5.24
N ALA A 58 10.63 -7.65 -5.67
CA ALA A 58 10.17 -6.61 -6.60
C ALA A 58 9.70 -7.15 -7.97
N PRO A 59 10.34 -8.16 -8.58
CA PRO A 59 9.82 -8.77 -9.80
C PRO A 59 8.41 -9.33 -9.60
N LYS A 60 8.15 -10.02 -8.49
CA LYS A 60 6.83 -10.57 -8.17
C LYS A 60 5.80 -9.49 -7.91
N MET A 61 6.20 -8.38 -7.27
CA MET A 61 5.30 -7.23 -7.07
C MET A 61 4.87 -6.63 -8.41
N LEU A 62 5.81 -6.42 -9.33
CA LEU A 62 5.52 -5.89 -10.67
C LEU A 62 4.69 -6.86 -11.52
N GLU A 63 5.04 -8.14 -11.49
CA GLU A 63 4.30 -9.20 -12.16
C GLU A 63 2.85 -9.25 -11.66
N CYS A 64 2.65 -9.28 -10.33
CA CYS A 64 1.33 -9.32 -9.72
C CYS A 64 0.49 -8.07 -10.03
N PHE A 65 1.12 -6.90 -10.05
CA PHE A 65 0.43 -5.64 -10.36
C PHE A 65 0.06 -5.51 -11.85
N GLY A 66 0.86 -6.10 -12.75
CA GLY A 66 0.63 -6.11 -14.19
C GLY A 66 -0.12 -7.34 -14.72
N HIS A 67 -0.51 -8.28 -13.85
CA HIS A 67 -1.07 -9.55 -14.27
C HIS A 67 -2.52 -9.38 -14.78
N PRO A 68 -2.90 -9.91 -15.95
CA PRO A 68 -4.20 -9.65 -16.58
C PRO A 68 -5.41 -10.15 -15.77
N ASN A 69 -5.22 -11.19 -14.96
CA ASN A 69 -6.27 -11.75 -14.09
C ASN A 69 -6.19 -11.29 -12.63
N VAL A 70 -5.26 -10.39 -12.27
CA VAL A 70 -5.11 -9.92 -10.88
C VAL A 70 -5.40 -8.42 -10.82
N THR A 71 -6.40 -8.04 -10.04
CA THR A 71 -6.69 -6.65 -9.68
C THR A 71 -6.12 -6.35 -8.31
N VAL A 72 -5.08 -5.52 -8.26
CA VAL A 72 -4.45 -5.09 -7.00
C VAL A 72 -5.10 -3.81 -6.49
N ILE A 73 -5.69 -3.86 -5.30
CA ILE A 73 -6.36 -2.75 -4.64
C ILE A 73 -5.56 -2.40 -3.38
N THR A 74 -4.73 -1.36 -3.49
CA THR A 74 -3.88 -0.88 -2.39
C THR A 74 -4.54 0.28 -1.65
N ASN A 75 -4.02 0.58 -0.45
CA ASN A 75 -4.62 1.57 0.46
C ASN A 75 -6.08 1.23 0.79
N ALA A 76 -6.40 -0.07 0.89
CA ALA A 76 -7.77 -0.56 1.04
C ALA A 76 -7.87 -1.66 2.11
N GLU A 77 -8.99 -1.67 2.83
CA GLU A 77 -9.24 -2.63 3.90
C GLU A 77 -10.58 -3.36 3.67
N VAL A 78 -10.59 -4.67 3.89
CA VAL A 78 -11.83 -5.45 3.94
C VAL A 78 -12.53 -5.16 5.26
N MET A 79 -13.72 -4.56 5.18
CA MET A 79 -14.51 -4.16 6.34
C MET A 79 -15.45 -5.26 6.81
N GLY A 80 -15.90 -6.12 5.90
CA GLY A 80 -16.84 -7.19 6.21
C GLY A 80 -16.92 -8.23 5.11
N LEU A 81 -17.31 -9.43 5.52
CA LEU A 81 -17.55 -10.58 4.65
C LEU A 81 -18.92 -11.16 5.02
N GLU A 82 -19.79 -11.25 4.03
CA GLU A 82 -21.11 -11.89 4.16
C GLU A 82 -21.17 -13.09 3.20
N GLY A 83 -22.07 -14.05 3.47
CA GLY A 83 -22.25 -15.23 2.63
C GLY A 83 -21.53 -16.49 3.12
N ALA A 84 -21.27 -17.42 2.20
CA ALA A 84 -20.72 -18.74 2.48
C ALA A 84 -19.79 -19.22 1.35
N ALA A 85 -19.11 -20.35 1.55
CA ALA A 85 -18.19 -20.92 0.55
C ALA A 85 -18.84 -21.01 -0.84
N GLY A 86 -18.18 -20.44 -1.84
CA GLY A 86 -18.69 -20.35 -3.22
C GLY A 86 -19.58 -19.15 -3.52
N ASN A 87 -19.96 -18.34 -2.52
CA ASN A 87 -20.76 -17.13 -2.71
C ASN A 87 -20.58 -16.17 -1.52
N PHE A 88 -19.45 -15.46 -1.50
CA PHE A 88 -19.17 -14.40 -0.55
C PHE A 88 -19.36 -13.03 -1.19
N THR A 89 -19.83 -12.07 -0.40
CA THR A 89 -19.78 -10.65 -0.75
C THR A 89 -18.85 -9.95 0.23
N ALA A 90 -17.79 -9.34 -0.30
CA ALA A 90 -16.78 -8.61 0.45
C ALA A 90 -17.00 -7.11 0.35
N ARG A 91 -17.14 -6.43 1.49
CA ARG A 91 -17.17 -4.96 1.56
C ARG A 91 -15.77 -4.44 1.81
N ILE A 92 -15.27 -3.59 0.92
CA ILE A 92 -13.92 -3.03 0.96
C ILE A 92 -14.01 -1.51 0.98
N VAL A 93 -13.21 -0.88 1.84
CA VAL A 93 -13.04 0.58 1.84
C VAL A 93 -11.65 0.91 1.33
N LYS A 94 -11.58 1.59 0.19
CA LYS A 94 -10.35 2.17 -0.34
C LYS A 94 -10.21 3.59 0.18
N LYS A 95 -9.17 3.83 0.98
CA LYS A 95 -8.88 5.13 1.56
C LYS A 95 -8.37 6.10 0.50
N PRO A 96 -8.66 7.40 0.62
CA PRO A 96 -8.10 8.39 -0.28
C PRO A 96 -6.58 8.40 -0.14
N ARG A 97 -5.89 8.49 -1.28
CA ARG A 97 -4.46 8.79 -1.36
C ARG A 97 -4.19 10.29 -1.39
N TYR A 98 -5.23 11.06 -1.72
CA TYR A 98 -5.21 12.46 -2.14
C TYR A 98 -4.30 12.71 -3.35
N VAL A 99 -4.11 11.64 -4.14
CA VAL A 99 -3.30 11.60 -5.34
C VAL A 99 -3.99 10.66 -6.31
N ASP A 100 -4.32 11.18 -7.49
CA ASP A 100 -4.85 10.44 -8.62
C ASP A 100 -3.80 9.43 -9.13
N GLU A 101 -4.11 8.15 -8.99
CA GLU A 101 -3.24 7.03 -9.34
C GLU A 101 -2.91 6.96 -10.83
N TYR A 102 -3.80 7.46 -11.70
CA TYR A 102 -3.64 7.41 -13.16
C TYR A 102 -2.84 8.61 -13.69
N LYS A 103 -2.85 9.75 -12.99
CA LYS A 103 -2.02 10.92 -13.33
C LYS A 103 -0.64 10.90 -12.68
N CYS A 104 -0.50 10.23 -11.54
CA CYS A 104 0.75 10.23 -10.79
C CYS A 104 1.86 9.49 -11.54
N THR A 105 3.00 10.15 -11.73
CA THR A 105 4.19 9.56 -12.37
C THR A 105 5.17 8.94 -11.39
N GLY A 106 4.91 9.03 -10.07
CA GLY A 106 5.83 8.53 -9.04
C GLY A 106 7.21 9.22 -9.01
N CYS A 107 7.33 10.43 -9.57
CA CYS A 107 8.62 11.12 -9.72
C CYS A 107 9.20 11.70 -8.41
N GLY A 108 8.39 11.82 -7.34
CA GLY A 108 8.84 12.26 -6.01
C GLY A 108 9.11 13.76 -5.86
N ARG A 109 8.89 14.60 -6.88
CA ARG A 109 9.10 16.06 -6.78
C ARG A 109 8.25 16.71 -5.68
N CYS A 110 7.00 16.27 -5.52
CA CYS A 110 6.11 16.74 -4.47
C CYS A 110 6.59 16.38 -3.05
N VAL A 111 7.27 15.24 -2.90
CA VAL A 111 7.89 14.78 -1.64
C VAL A 111 9.00 15.73 -1.23
N LEU A 112 9.88 16.11 -2.17
CA LEU A 112 10.97 17.06 -1.95
C LEU A 112 10.47 18.49 -1.65
N ALA A 113 9.35 18.88 -2.27
CA ALA A 113 8.76 20.21 -2.10
C ALA A 113 8.00 20.38 -0.77
N CYS A 114 7.62 19.29 -0.10
CA CYS A 114 6.77 19.33 1.09
C CYS A 114 7.38 20.21 2.21
N ARG A 115 6.60 21.15 2.75
CA ARG A 115 7.00 22.02 3.89
C ARG A 115 7.32 21.23 5.16
N LEU A 116 6.71 20.06 5.29
CA LEU A 116 6.85 19.17 6.44
C LEU A 116 7.95 18.11 6.20
N LYS A 117 8.93 18.40 5.34
CA LYS A 117 10.08 17.52 5.08
C LYS A 117 10.74 17.06 6.38
N ALA A 118 11.01 15.76 6.47
CA ALA A 118 11.65 15.11 7.62
C ALA A 118 11.02 15.48 8.98
N ARG A 119 9.68 15.46 9.08
CA ARG A 119 8.97 15.84 10.31
C ARG A 119 8.37 14.65 11.05
N TYR A 120 7.73 13.71 10.35
CA TYR A 120 6.97 12.64 10.97
C TYR A 120 7.75 11.34 10.98
N PRO A 121 7.57 10.48 12.00
CA PRO A 121 8.16 9.15 12.02
C PRO A 121 7.85 8.39 10.73
N ASP A 122 8.84 7.68 10.21
CA ASP A 122 8.66 6.80 9.06
C ASP A 122 8.32 5.39 9.54
N GLU A 123 7.04 5.03 9.44
CA GLU A 123 6.50 3.75 9.92
C GLU A 123 7.04 2.56 9.13
N PHE A 124 7.38 2.75 7.85
CA PHE A 124 8.02 1.71 7.05
C PHE A 124 9.43 1.43 7.58
N ASN A 125 10.15 2.47 8.01
CA ASN A 125 11.47 2.35 8.63
C ASN A 125 11.40 2.14 10.15
N MET A 126 10.31 1.56 10.68
CA MET A 126 10.14 1.28 12.11
C MET A 126 10.35 2.50 13.01
N ASN A 127 9.94 3.68 12.54
CA ASN A 127 10.11 4.98 13.19
C ASN A 127 11.58 5.42 13.38
N LEU A 128 12.55 4.75 12.74
CA LEU A 128 13.99 5.08 12.79
C LEU A 128 14.39 6.19 11.82
N GLY A 129 13.43 6.78 11.11
CA GLY A 129 13.63 7.87 10.17
C GLY A 129 12.50 8.87 10.24
N LYS A 130 12.60 9.91 9.41
CA LYS A 130 11.53 10.89 9.26
C LYS A 130 11.09 11.03 7.81
N ARG A 131 9.78 11.05 7.60
CA ARG A 131 9.15 11.30 6.30
C ARG A 131 8.39 12.64 6.28
N PRO A 132 8.15 13.20 5.08
CA PRO A 132 7.17 14.27 4.87
C PRO A 132 5.72 13.75 4.99
N ALA A 133 4.77 14.69 4.96
CA ALA A 133 3.34 14.38 4.90
C ALA A 133 2.89 13.83 3.53
N ILE A 134 3.57 14.16 2.42
CA ILE A 134 3.37 13.51 1.12
C ILE A 134 4.61 12.70 0.78
N SER A 135 4.47 11.39 0.60
CA SER A 135 5.60 10.46 0.43
C SER A 135 5.33 9.40 -0.64
N LEU A 136 6.41 8.76 -1.11
CA LEU A 136 6.34 7.41 -1.68
C LEU A 136 6.55 6.44 -0.52
N TYR A 137 5.72 5.40 -0.40
CA TYR A 137 5.71 4.53 0.79
C TYR A 137 7.08 3.90 1.08
N PHE A 138 7.77 3.43 0.04
CA PHE A 138 9.21 3.15 0.03
C PHE A 138 9.74 3.25 -1.41
N ILE A 139 11.06 3.14 -1.60
CA ILE A 139 11.72 3.46 -2.87
C ILE A 139 11.22 2.61 -4.04
N GLN A 140 10.91 1.34 -3.82
CA GLN A 140 10.43 0.38 -4.84
C GLN A 140 8.95 0.02 -4.67
N ALA A 141 8.15 0.91 -4.05
CA ALA A 141 6.73 0.69 -3.84
C ALA A 141 5.97 0.39 -5.15
N VAL A 142 5.01 -0.54 -5.07
CA VAL A 142 4.08 -0.93 -6.13
C VAL A 142 2.64 -0.90 -5.58
N PRO A 143 1.73 -0.10 -6.14
CA PRO A 143 1.96 0.86 -7.21
C PRO A 143 2.88 2.00 -6.77
N ARG A 144 3.67 2.55 -7.70
CA ARG A 144 4.58 3.66 -7.45
C ARG A 144 3.84 5.00 -7.45
N VAL A 145 2.89 5.17 -6.55
CA VAL A 145 2.04 6.36 -6.43
C VAL A 145 2.32 7.06 -5.10
N ALA A 146 2.40 8.39 -5.13
CA ALA A 146 2.54 9.18 -3.91
C ALA A 146 1.27 9.08 -3.05
N ILE A 147 1.42 9.21 -1.74
CA ILE A 147 0.30 9.26 -0.79
C ILE A 147 0.47 10.46 0.13
N ILE A 148 -0.64 11.11 0.46
CA ILE A 148 -0.70 12.16 1.47
C ILE A 148 -1.26 11.57 2.77
N ASP A 149 -0.53 11.83 3.85
CA ASP A 149 -0.94 11.60 5.24
C ASP A 149 -1.90 12.72 5.67
N ASP A 150 -3.17 12.35 5.81
CA ASP A 150 -4.29 13.21 6.15
C ASP A 150 -4.28 13.70 7.60
N GLU A 151 -3.68 12.94 8.51
CA GLU A 151 -3.52 13.35 9.91
C GLU A 151 -2.51 14.51 10.06
N HIS A 152 -1.58 14.63 9.10
CA HIS A 152 -0.43 15.53 9.23
C HIS A 152 -0.36 16.63 8.17
N CYS A 153 -0.98 16.45 7.00
CA CYS A 153 -0.94 17.42 5.91
C CYS A 153 -1.57 18.76 6.32
N LEU A 154 -0.84 19.88 6.18
CA LEU A 154 -1.36 21.21 6.52
C LEU A 154 -2.59 21.61 5.69
N MET A 155 -2.66 21.14 4.44
CA MET A 155 -3.80 21.47 3.58
C MET A 155 -5.07 20.75 4.04
N LEU A 156 -4.96 19.46 4.38
CA LEU A 156 -6.10 18.65 4.84
C LEU A 156 -6.53 19.02 6.26
N THR A 157 -5.58 19.25 7.16
CA THR A 157 -5.87 19.54 8.59
C THR A 157 -6.22 21.00 8.88
N LYS A 158 -5.68 21.96 8.11
CA LYS A 158 -5.82 23.41 8.39
C LYS A 158 -6.43 24.20 7.23
N GLY A 159 -6.70 23.57 6.09
CA GLY A 159 -7.17 24.26 4.88
C GLY A 159 -6.15 25.22 4.25
N LYS A 160 -4.88 25.20 4.71
CA LYS A 160 -3.86 26.15 4.23
C LYS A 160 -2.43 25.64 4.37
N CYS A 161 -1.69 25.62 3.26
CA CYS A 161 -0.27 25.25 3.21
C CYS A 161 0.62 26.38 2.64
N GLY A 162 0.52 27.58 3.21
CA GLY A 162 1.19 28.79 2.69
C GLY A 162 0.26 29.61 1.80
N LYS A 163 0.80 30.21 0.72
CA LYS A 163 -0.01 30.85 -0.33
C LYS A 163 -0.65 29.81 -1.25
N SER A 164 0.13 28.77 -1.56
CA SER A 164 -0.18 27.62 -2.43
C SER A 164 0.58 26.41 -1.88
N PRO A 165 0.01 25.19 -1.92
CA PRO A 165 0.71 23.98 -1.47
C PRO A 165 1.90 23.67 -2.39
N PRO A 166 3.16 23.65 -1.89
CA PRO A 166 4.32 23.42 -2.75
C PRO A 166 4.34 22.05 -3.45
N CYS A 167 3.66 21.06 -2.86
CA CYS A 167 3.51 19.75 -3.48
C CYS A 167 2.68 19.81 -4.77
N VAL A 168 1.65 20.66 -4.81
CA VAL A 168 0.83 20.90 -6.01
C VAL A 168 1.65 21.64 -7.06
N GLU A 169 2.34 22.71 -6.67
CA GLU A 169 3.21 23.47 -7.59
C GLU A 169 4.31 22.60 -8.23
N ALA A 170 4.81 21.61 -7.48
CA ALA A 170 5.82 20.67 -7.98
C ALA A 170 5.23 19.53 -8.84
N CYS A 171 3.90 19.35 -8.84
CA CYS A 171 3.23 18.25 -9.51
C CYS A 171 2.85 18.62 -10.95
N GLY A 172 3.79 18.44 -11.88
CA GLY A 172 3.54 18.70 -13.31
C GLY A 172 2.28 18.03 -13.94
N PRO A 173 1.88 16.80 -13.57
CA PRO A 173 0.68 16.17 -14.13
C PRO A 173 -0.63 16.52 -13.39
N ASP A 174 -0.62 17.44 -12.42
CA ASP A 174 -1.79 17.85 -11.64
C ASP A 174 -2.53 16.64 -11.01
N ALA A 175 -1.75 15.75 -10.40
CA ALA A 175 -2.26 14.50 -9.81
C ALA A 175 -2.73 14.66 -8.35
N ILE A 176 -2.45 15.77 -7.67
CA ILE A 176 -2.81 15.93 -6.25
C ILE A 176 -4.25 16.43 -6.14
N ASP A 177 -5.07 15.71 -5.39
CA ASP A 177 -6.48 16.01 -5.16
C ASP A 177 -6.80 15.90 -3.66
N PHE A 178 -6.94 17.04 -2.99
CA PHE A 178 -7.26 17.09 -1.56
C PHE A 178 -8.73 16.82 -1.24
N GLU A 179 -9.59 16.78 -2.26
CA GLU A 179 -11.04 16.54 -2.11
C GLU A 179 -11.40 15.07 -2.32
N GLN A 180 -10.43 14.22 -2.68
CA GLN A 180 -10.63 12.78 -2.85
C GLN A 180 -11.28 12.17 -1.61
N GLN A 181 -12.38 11.45 -1.83
CA GLN A 181 -13.14 10.75 -0.79
C GLN A 181 -12.79 9.26 -0.74
N PRO A 182 -13.03 8.58 0.39
CA PRO A 182 -13.01 7.12 0.44
C PRO A 182 -13.97 6.52 -0.58
N GLU A 183 -13.57 5.40 -1.19
CA GLU A 183 -14.38 4.63 -2.13
C GLU A 183 -14.80 3.32 -1.47
N GLU A 184 -16.10 3.04 -1.50
CA GLU A 184 -16.67 1.77 -1.04
C GLU A 184 -16.84 0.84 -2.23
N LEU A 185 -16.30 -0.37 -2.12
CA LEU A 185 -16.34 -1.41 -3.13
C LEU A 185 -17.04 -2.63 -2.56
N GLU A 186 -17.96 -3.21 -3.33
CA GLU A 186 -18.53 -4.53 -3.04
C GLU A 186 -18.05 -5.51 -4.12
N LEU A 187 -17.43 -6.62 -3.68
CA LEU A 187 -16.91 -7.65 -4.57
C LEU A 187 -17.55 -9.00 -4.25
N ASP A 188 -18.13 -9.64 -5.26
CA ASP A 188 -18.60 -11.02 -5.15
C ASP A 188 -17.47 -12.00 -5.48
N VAL A 189 -17.15 -12.89 -4.55
CA VAL A 189 -16.05 -13.84 -4.67
C VAL A 189 -16.44 -15.24 -4.21
N ASP A 190 -15.84 -16.26 -4.81
CA ASP A 190 -16.16 -17.67 -4.52
C ASP A 190 -15.30 -18.21 -3.38
N ALA A 191 -14.09 -17.67 -3.23
CA ALA A 191 -13.12 -18.09 -2.23
C ALA A 191 -12.32 -16.91 -1.67
N ILE A 192 -11.77 -17.10 -0.47
CA ILE A 192 -11.02 -16.09 0.26
C ILE A 192 -9.72 -16.71 0.79
N ILE A 193 -8.61 -16.01 0.61
CA ILE A 193 -7.30 -16.35 1.19
C ILE A 193 -6.89 -15.21 2.13
N VAL A 194 -6.60 -15.55 3.38
CA VAL A 194 -6.11 -14.59 4.38
C VAL A 194 -4.60 -14.70 4.51
N ALA A 195 -3.89 -13.63 4.16
CA ALA A 195 -2.43 -13.55 4.11
C ALA A 195 -1.92 -12.23 4.73
N THR A 196 -2.52 -11.81 5.85
CA THR A 196 -2.30 -10.51 6.51
C THR A 196 -0.95 -10.37 7.22
N GLY A 197 -0.15 -11.44 7.26
CA GLY A 197 1.22 -11.41 7.77
C GLY A 197 1.32 -11.43 9.29
N TYR A 198 2.25 -10.65 9.83
CA TYR A 198 2.59 -10.61 11.25
C TYR A 198 3.15 -9.23 11.67
N ASP A 199 3.21 -9.00 12.97
CA ASP A 199 3.87 -7.87 13.61
C ASP A 199 5.01 -8.32 14.54
N PHE A 200 5.95 -7.41 14.80
CA PHE A 200 7.03 -7.65 15.75
C PHE A 200 6.52 -7.63 17.19
N ALA A 201 7.04 -8.50 18.03
CA ALA A 201 6.80 -8.45 19.48
C ALA A 201 7.31 -7.12 20.04
N ASP A 202 6.54 -6.50 20.94
CA ASP A 202 6.94 -5.29 21.66
C ASP A 202 7.92 -5.65 22.78
N PRO A 203 9.21 -5.29 22.67
CA PRO A 203 10.20 -5.68 23.66
C PRO A 203 10.04 -4.89 24.98
N THR A 204 9.27 -3.81 25.03
CA THR A 204 9.10 -2.98 26.24
C THR A 204 8.39 -3.71 27.38
N GLN A 205 7.73 -4.84 27.07
CA GLN A 205 7.12 -5.72 28.06
C GLN A 205 8.15 -6.51 28.88
N PHE A 206 9.36 -6.70 28.34
CA PHE A 206 10.46 -7.44 28.95
C PHE A 206 11.39 -6.49 29.72
N LYS A 207 11.05 -6.27 31.00
CA LYS A 207 11.78 -5.34 31.88
C LYS A 207 13.26 -5.72 32.09
N GLU A 208 13.61 -6.97 31.86
CA GLU A 208 14.98 -7.48 31.93
C GLU A 208 15.92 -6.91 30.86
N TYR A 209 15.39 -6.31 29.79
CA TYR A 209 16.18 -5.69 28.72
C TYR A 209 16.54 -4.22 28.96
N GLY A 210 16.08 -3.63 30.07
CA GLY A 210 16.39 -2.25 30.48
C GLY A 210 15.26 -1.27 30.26
#